data_AF-A0A1F3DD71-F1
#
_entry.id   AF-A0A1F3DD71-F1
#
_cell.length_a   1.000
_cell.length_b   1.000
_cell.length_c   1.000
_cell.angle_alpha   90.00
_cell.angle_beta   90.00
_cell.angle_gamma   90.00
#
_symmetry.space_group_name_H-M   'P 1'
#
loop_
_entity.id
_entity.type
_entity.pdbx_description
1 polymer ?
#
loop_
_entity_poly.entity_id
_entity_poly.type
_entity_poly.pdbx_seq_one_letter_code
_entity_poly.pdbx_strand_id
1 'polypeptide(L)'
;MNKELIMKTNLSAILLLLATSLLSGQAPFPNKDEIKQFTASKTCVVLEQDQFSSYNVFIKEAVKAYWTLTPYELIDVKEFNKRRRDPAYSFIVLTQTNYEKDKANTLYNFLNLLQGKDVAKLGELPEICAIPLSFAGEDDYEYNYKFGAILLFMQKHAKMISEDPSLTGRKYLKYYNKNVPEVRKKTILIKEDDLAPEIASMDKIKAIYPHKVEIVTEEEIVKSIQEKTSNTLILHKVGPREEKNTGLCFKMLIGTDDSDMYYYHQHKIGNSDPNGLLADDLKRLLK
;
A
#
# COMPACT_ATOMS: atom_id res chain seq x y z
N MET A 1 61.68 31.20 -12.59
CA MET A 1 60.97 31.26 -13.89
C MET A 1 60.69 29.84 -14.32
N ASN A 2 59.49 29.33 -14.03
CA ASN A 2 58.80 28.28 -14.79
C ASN A 2 57.38 28.20 -14.24
N LYS A 3 56.43 28.63 -15.07
CA LYS A 3 54.99 28.48 -14.88
C LYS A 3 54.65 27.07 -15.37
N GLU A 4 54.04 26.26 -14.52
CA GLU A 4 53.20 25.18 -15.01
C GLU A 4 51.79 25.31 -14.43
N LEU A 5 50.87 25.19 -15.36
CA LEU A 5 49.45 25.45 -15.33
C LEU A 5 48.76 24.11 -15.14
N ILE A 6 48.12 23.86 -13.99
CA ILE A 6 47.25 22.67 -13.86
C ILE A 6 45.91 23.05 -13.23
N MET A 7 44.91 23.05 -14.11
CA MET A 7 43.48 22.79 -13.94
C MET A 7 42.73 23.44 -12.77
N LYS A 8 41.90 24.43 -13.14
CA LYS A 8 40.67 24.77 -12.44
C LYS A 8 39.75 23.55 -12.42
N THR A 9 39.54 22.97 -11.24
CA THR A 9 38.51 21.95 -11.03
C THR A 9 37.15 22.61 -11.13
N ASN A 10 36.50 22.44 -12.29
CA ASN A 10 35.11 22.82 -12.47
C ASN A 10 34.25 21.91 -11.57
N LEU A 11 33.74 22.48 -10.48
CA LEU A 11 32.75 21.86 -9.62
C LEU A 11 31.43 21.77 -10.39
N SER A 12 31.25 20.69 -11.16
CA SER A 12 29.98 20.40 -11.82
C SER A 12 29.04 19.81 -10.78
N ALA A 13 28.24 20.68 -10.14
CA ALA A 13 27.13 20.26 -9.29
C ALA A 13 26.07 19.60 -10.17
N ILE A 14 26.02 18.27 -10.16
CA ILE A 14 24.90 17.51 -10.72
C ILE A 14 23.73 17.71 -9.75
N LEU A 15 22.85 18.65 -10.09
CA LEU A 15 21.58 18.84 -9.42
C LEU A 15 20.64 17.71 -9.87
N LEU A 16 20.53 16.63 -9.08
CA LEU A 16 19.50 15.62 -9.26
C LEU A 16 18.13 16.27 -8.98
N LEU A 17 17.46 16.75 -10.03
CA LEU A 17 16.07 17.18 -9.97
C LEU A 17 15.19 15.93 -9.85
N LEU A 18 15.06 15.39 -8.63
CA LEU A 18 13.91 14.56 -8.26
C LEU A 18 12.68 15.46 -8.23
N ALA A 19 11.94 15.51 -9.34
CA ALA A 19 10.58 16.04 -9.35
C ALA A 19 9.63 14.99 -8.73
N THR A 20 9.76 14.74 -7.42
CA THR A 20 8.73 14.03 -6.67
C THR A 20 7.55 14.99 -6.48
N SER A 21 6.45 14.75 -7.18
CA SER A 21 5.22 15.52 -7.01
C SER A 21 4.66 15.28 -5.61
N LEU A 22 4.76 16.28 -4.74
CA LEU A 22 4.06 16.31 -3.46
C LEU A 22 2.55 16.38 -3.71
N LEU A 23 1.80 15.41 -3.19
CA LEU A 23 0.34 15.37 -3.21
C LEU A 23 -0.20 16.24 -2.07
N SER A 24 -0.60 17.48 -2.37
CA SER A 24 -1.37 18.32 -1.45
C SER A 24 -2.86 18.06 -1.69
N GLY A 25 -3.47 17.24 -0.83
CA GLY A 25 -4.86 16.79 -0.92
C GLY A 25 -5.00 15.28 -1.15
N GLN A 26 -5.94 14.64 -0.45
CA GLN A 26 -6.34 13.26 -0.75
C GLN A 26 -6.85 13.21 -2.19
N ALA A 27 -6.32 12.28 -3.00
CA ALA A 27 -6.77 12.10 -4.38
C ALA A 27 -8.31 12.00 -4.45
N PRO A 28 -8.94 12.55 -5.50
CA PRO A 28 -10.39 12.49 -5.65
C PRO A 28 -10.83 11.03 -5.80
N PHE A 29 -11.96 10.67 -5.20
CA PHE A 29 -12.58 9.36 -5.43
C PHE A 29 -13.31 9.40 -6.78
N PRO A 30 -13.30 8.32 -7.60
CA PRO A 30 -13.97 8.31 -8.88
C PRO A 30 -15.47 8.57 -8.74
N ASN A 31 -16.00 9.43 -9.61
CA ASN A 31 -17.44 9.54 -9.81
C ASN A 31 -17.96 8.37 -10.66
N LYS A 32 -19.28 8.33 -10.87
CA LYS A 32 -19.97 7.26 -11.62
C LYS A 32 -19.45 7.07 -13.05
N ASP A 33 -19.11 8.16 -13.75
CA ASP A 33 -18.61 8.06 -15.12
C ASP A 33 -17.15 7.64 -15.15
N GLU A 34 -16.33 8.12 -14.20
CA GLU A 34 -14.93 7.75 -14.06
C GLU A 34 -14.76 6.27 -13.70
N ILE A 35 -15.60 5.70 -12.82
CA ILE A 35 -15.54 4.27 -12.53
C ILE A 35 -16.01 3.42 -13.71
N LYS A 36 -16.96 3.92 -14.52
CA LYS A 36 -17.37 3.26 -15.76
C LYS A 36 -16.25 3.29 -16.80
N GLN A 37 -15.54 4.42 -16.92
CA GLN A 37 -14.37 4.53 -17.79
C GLN A 37 -13.31 3.50 -17.39
N PHE A 38 -13.04 3.34 -16.09
CA PHE A 38 -12.13 2.32 -15.60
C PHE A 38 -12.50 0.90 -16.05
N THR A 39 -13.78 0.51 -15.99
CA THR A 39 -14.17 -0.84 -16.45
C THR A 39 -13.98 -1.07 -17.95
N ALA A 40 -13.89 0.00 -18.75
CA ALA A 40 -13.66 -0.06 -20.18
C ALA A 40 -12.20 0.25 -20.57
N SER A 41 -11.36 0.66 -19.62
CA SER A 41 -9.99 1.07 -19.89
C SER A 41 -9.05 -0.13 -20.01
N LYS A 42 -7.86 0.14 -20.55
CA LYS A 42 -6.72 -0.77 -20.39
C LYS A 42 -5.89 -0.35 -19.18
N THR A 43 -5.61 -1.29 -18.28
CA THR A 43 -4.75 -1.04 -17.12
C THR A 43 -3.27 -1.07 -17.51
N CYS A 44 -2.61 0.05 -17.35
CA CYS A 44 -1.18 0.20 -17.49
C CYS A 44 -0.49 -0.04 -16.14
N VAL A 45 0.29 -1.10 -16.02
CA VAL A 45 1.12 -1.37 -14.83
C VAL A 45 2.43 -0.63 -15.01
N VAL A 46 2.67 0.38 -14.18
CA VAL A 46 3.81 1.28 -14.31
C VAL A 46 5.01 0.67 -13.59
N LEU A 47 6.08 0.45 -14.36
CA LEU A 47 7.36 -0.03 -13.88
C LEU A 47 8.27 1.15 -13.50
N GLU A 48 9.03 0.98 -12.43
CA GLU A 48 10.08 1.91 -12.03
C GLU A 48 11.20 1.94 -13.08
N GLN A 49 11.92 3.07 -13.15
CA GLN A 49 13.05 3.22 -14.07
C GLN A 49 14.26 2.37 -13.67
N ASP A 50 14.35 1.99 -12.39
CA ASP A 50 15.45 1.15 -11.91
C ASP A 50 15.33 -0.28 -12.45
N GLN A 51 16.37 -0.69 -13.17
CA GLN A 51 16.48 -2.03 -13.76
C GLN A 51 16.65 -3.14 -12.71
N PHE A 52 17.08 -2.79 -11.50
CA PHE A 52 17.25 -3.71 -10.38
C PHE A 52 16.10 -3.63 -9.37
N SER A 53 15.06 -2.85 -9.67
CA SER A 53 13.87 -2.73 -8.82
C SER A 53 13.26 -4.11 -8.55
N SER A 54 13.24 -4.51 -7.28
CA SER A 54 12.56 -5.73 -6.88
C SER A 54 11.05 -5.60 -7.10
N TYR A 55 10.48 -4.40 -6.88
CA TYR A 55 9.09 -4.08 -7.22
C TYR A 55 8.78 -4.49 -8.65
N ASN A 56 9.62 -4.10 -9.63
CA ASN A 56 9.44 -4.44 -11.03
C ASN A 56 9.39 -5.96 -11.28
N VAL A 57 10.15 -6.75 -10.54
CA VAL A 57 10.12 -8.22 -10.67
C VAL A 57 8.80 -8.77 -10.10
N PHE A 58 8.49 -8.43 -8.86
CA PHE A 58 7.35 -9.03 -8.16
C PHE A 58 6.00 -8.54 -8.68
N ILE A 59 5.87 -7.26 -9.06
CA ILE A 59 4.61 -6.74 -9.60
C ILE A 59 4.28 -7.38 -10.94
N LYS A 60 5.28 -7.65 -11.80
CA LYS A 60 5.07 -8.33 -13.11
C LYS A 60 4.50 -9.72 -12.95
N GLU A 61 5.07 -10.51 -12.04
CA GLU A 61 4.58 -11.86 -11.77
C GLU A 61 3.19 -11.81 -11.11
N ALA A 62 2.97 -10.88 -10.18
CA ALA A 62 1.69 -10.74 -9.50
C ALA A 62 0.56 -10.32 -10.45
N VAL A 63 0.75 -9.30 -11.31
CA VAL A 63 -0.30 -8.89 -12.26
C VAL A 63 -0.60 -9.98 -13.28
N LYS A 64 0.42 -10.71 -13.74
CA LYS A 64 0.25 -11.86 -14.63
C LYS A 64 -0.57 -12.98 -14.00
N ALA A 65 -0.36 -13.25 -12.72
CA ALA A 65 -1.05 -14.31 -12.00
C ALA A 65 -2.46 -13.93 -11.54
N TYR A 66 -2.70 -12.66 -11.18
CA TYR A 66 -3.88 -12.27 -10.42
C TYR A 66 -4.75 -11.18 -11.08
N TRP A 67 -4.21 -10.37 -11.99
CA TRP A 67 -4.97 -9.28 -12.61
C TRP A 67 -5.82 -9.78 -13.77
N THR A 68 -7.13 -9.66 -13.64
CA THR A 68 -8.14 -10.14 -14.61
C THR A 68 -9.25 -9.13 -14.85
N LEU A 69 -9.33 -8.04 -14.07
CA LEU A 69 -10.45 -7.10 -14.10
C LEU A 69 -10.55 -6.32 -15.42
N THR A 70 -9.42 -5.99 -16.02
CA THR A 70 -9.31 -5.28 -17.32
C THR A 70 -8.13 -5.84 -18.12
N PRO A 71 -8.10 -5.67 -19.45
CA PRO A 71 -6.89 -5.90 -20.22
C PRO A 71 -5.75 -5.05 -19.64
N TYR A 72 -4.53 -5.58 -19.61
CA TYR A 72 -3.39 -4.85 -19.05
C TYR A 72 -2.18 -4.85 -19.98
N GLU A 73 -1.31 -3.86 -19.81
CA GLU A 73 0.04 -3.82 -20.39
C GLU A 73 1.04 -3.27 -19.38
N LEU A 74 2.31 -3.62 -19.53
CA LEU A 74 3.40 -3.08 -18.73
C LEU A 74 3.97 -1.85 -19.44
N ILE A 75 4.15 -0.75 -18.72
CA ILE A 75 4.70 0.50 -19.28
C ILE A 75 5.77 1.09 -18.36
N ASP A 76 6.60 1.98 -18.89
CA ASP A 76 7.54 2.76 -18.09
C ASP A 76 6.91 4.10 -17.60
N VAL A 77 7.64 4.80 -16.73
CA VAL A 77 7.25 6.12 -16.21
C VAL A 77 7.10 7.16 -17.33
N LYS A 78 7.86 7.06 -18.43
CA LYS A 78 7.78 8.02 -19.53
C LYS A 78 6.44 7.89 -20.24
N GLU A 79 5.99 6.68 -20.50
CA GLU A 79 4.72 6.40 -21.14
C GLU A 79 3.55 6.68 -20.20
N PHE A 80 3.70 6.41 -18.90
CA PHE A 80 2.73 6.81 -17.89
C PHE A 80 2.44 8.31 -17.95
N ASN A 81 3.49 9.15 -17.97
CA ASN A 81 3.33 10.60 -18.00
C ASN A 81 2.64 11.12 -19.28
N LYS A 82 2.75 10.40 -20.40
CA LYS A 82 2.01 10.73 -21.63
C LYS A 82 0.54 10.31 -21.56
N ARG A 83 0.29 9.11 -21.03
CA ARG A 83 -1.05 8.47 -21.09
C ARG A 83 -1.95 8.80 -19.92
N ARG A 84 -1.43 9.28 -18.77
CA ARG A 84 -2.24 9.53 -17.56
C ARG A 84 -3.41 10.51 -17.76
N ARG A 85 -3.36 11.32 -18.82
CA ARG A 85 -4.41 12.28 -19.17
C ARG A 85 -5.52 11.70 -20.04
N ASP A 86 -5.36 10.48 -20.53
CA ASP A 86 -6.30 9.80 -21.43
C ASP A 86 -7.17 8.81 -20.63
N PRO A 87 -8.51 9.00 -20.62
CA PRO A 87 -9.43 8.13 -19.89
C PRO A 87 -9.55 6.71 -20.47
N ALA A 88 -8.98 6.44 -21.64
CA ALA A 88 -8.87 5.08 -22.18
C ALA A 88 -7.92 4.18 -21.37
N TYR A 89 -7.13 4.77 -20.46
CA TYR A 89 -6.18 4.05 -19.61
C TYR A 89 -6.50 4.22 -18.13
N SER A 90 -6.18 3.18 -17.38
CA SER A 90 -6.08 3.16 -15.93
C SER A 90 -4.67 2.74 -15.53
N PHE A 91 -4.28 2.96 -14.28
CA PHE A 91 -2.88 2.80 -13.87
C PHE A 91 -2.77 2.08 -12.55
N ILE A 92 -1.96 1.02 -12.51
CA ILE A 92 -1.39 0.50 -11.27
C ILE A 92 0.00 1.13 -11.15
N VAL A 93 0.19 2.00 -10.17
CA VAL A 93 1.41 2.80 -10.04
C VAL A 93 1.83 2.90 -8.58
N LEU A 94 3.14 2.78 -8.35
CA LEU A 94 3.76 3.07 -7.07
C LEU A 94 3.90 4.59 -6.91
N THR A 95 3.34 5.16 -5.86
CA THR A 95 3.52 6.59 -5.54
C THR A 95 4.04 6.79 -4.14
N GLN A 96 4.69 7.94 -3.92
CA GLN A 96 5.09 8.38 -2.59
C GLN A 96 4.12 9.44 -2.09
N THR A 97 3.54 9.21 -0.92
CA THR A 97 2.63 10.16 -0.26
C THR A 97 3.26 10.67 1.03
N ASN A 98 3.21 11.99 1.19
CA ASN A 98 3.47 12.67 2.44
C ASN A 98 2.14 13.03 3.10
N TYR A 99 1.97 12.74 4.38
CA TYR A 99 0.81 13.19 5.13
C TYR A 99 1.08 14.57 5.72
N GLU A 100 0.39 15.61 5.23
CA GLU A 100 0.57 17.02 5.65
C GLU A 100 0.56 17.26 7.18
N LYS A 101 -0.06 16.35 7.96
CA LYS A 101 -0.13 16.41 9.43
C LYS A 101 1.02 15.70 10.14
N ASP A 102 1.92 15.06 9.41
CA ASP A 102 3.12 14.46 9.94
C ASP A 102 4.27 15.48 9.96
N LYS A 103 4.61 15.95 11.16
CA LYS A 103 5.73 16.89 11.37
C LYS A 103 7.08 16.29 10.97
N ALA A 104 7.18 14.96 10.83
CA ALA A 104 8.39 14.29 10.41
C ALA A 104 8.60 14.31 8.88
N ASN A 105 7.63 14.80 8.10
CA ASN A 105 7.72 14.86 6.63
C ASN A 105 7.98 13.48 6.01
N THR A 106 7.43 12.44 6.64
CA THR A 106 7.66 11.05 6.25
C THR A 106 7.00 10.74 4.92
N LEU A 107 7.71 10.02 4.06
CA LEU A 107 7.19 9.49 2.81
C LEU A 107 6.80 8.02 2.96
N TYR A 108 5.64 7.67 2.43
CA TYR A 108 5.12 6.31 2.37
C TYR A 108 4.90 5.90 0.92
N ASN A 109 5.31 4.68 0.58
CA ASN A 109 5.02 4.07 -0.70
C ASN A 109 3.60 3.51 -0.69
N PHE A 110 2.81 3.83 -1.71
CA PHE A 110 1.47 3.32 -1.94
C PHE A 110 1.38 2.63 -3.30
N LEU A 111 0.68 1.50 -3.36
CA LEU A 111 0.16 0.97 -4.61
C LEU A 111 -1.17 1.63 -4.90
N ASN A 112 -1.23 2.45 -5.94
CA ASN A 112 -2.45 3.13 -6.34
C ASN A 112 -3.04 2.50 -7.61
N LEU A 113 -4.36 2.36 -7.62
CA LEU A 113 -5.15 2.13 -8.81
C LEU A 113 -5.84 3.44 -9.18
N LEU A 114 -5.42 4.03 -10.29
CA LEU A 114 -5.85 5.35 -10.74
C LEU A 114 -6.59 5.26 -12.07
N GLN A 115 -7.61 6.10 -12.24
CA GLN A 115 -8.25 6.32 -13.54
C GLN A 115 -7.54 7.46 -14.28
N GLY A 116 -7.27 7.28 -15.57
CA GLY A 116 -6.77 8.35 -16.42
C GLY A 116 -7.78 9.48 -16.56
N LYS A 117 -7.31 10.72 -16.44
CA LYS A 117 -8.14 11.93 -16.53
C LYS A 117 -7.31 13.11 -16.97
N ASP A 118 -7.90 13.98 -17.81
CA ASP A 118 -7.23 15.19 -18.27
C ASP A 118 -7.11 16.24 -17.15
N VAL A 119 -6.12 16.06 -16.28
CA VAL A 119 -5.81 16.94 -15.15
C VAL A 119 -4.32 17.28 -15.09
N ALA A 120 -4.02 18.44 -14.51
CA ALA A 120 -2.68 18.98 -14.48
C ALA A 120 -1.77 18.16 -13.55
N LYS A 121 -2.25 17.86 -12.33
CA LYS A 121 -1.45 17.21 -11.28
C LYS A 121 -1.79 15.74 -11.14
N LEU A 122 -0.81 14.94 -10.74
CA LEU A 122 -1.01 13.51 -10.44
C LEU A 122 -2.09 13.30 -9.37
N GLY A 123 -2.09 14.14 -8.33
CA GLY A 123 -3.06 14.07 -7.23
C GLY A 123 -4.48 14.44 -7.56
N GLU A 124 -4.75 14.86 -8.79
CA GLU A 124 -6.09 15.16 -9.28
C GLU A 124 -6.67 13.98 -10.08
N LEU A 125 -5.89 12.91 -10.31
CA LEU A 125 -6.40 11.69 -10.92
C LEU A 125 -7.37 10.98 -9.96
N PRO A 126 -8.51 10.47 -10.44
CA PRO A 126 -9.40 9.69 -9.62
C PRO A 126 -8.72 8.42 -9.08
N GLU A 127 -8.69 8.28 -7.77
CA GLU A 127 -8.10 7.16 -7.05
C GLU A 127 -9.18 6.14 -6.70
N ILE A 128 -9.14 5.02 -7.41
CA ILE A 128 -10.04 3.89 -7.21
C ILE A 128 -9.65 3.16 -5.93
N CYS A 129 -8.37 2.93 -5.71
CA CYS A 129 -7.88 2.26 -4.51
C CYS A 129 -6.42 2.67 -4.23
N ALA A 130 -6.05 2.78 -2.95
CA ALA A 130 -4.69 3.04 -2.51
C ALA A 130 -4.35 2.20 -1.29
N ILE A 131 -3.27 1.41 -1.40
CA ILE A 131 -2.80 0.52 -0.33
C ILE A 131 -1.40 0.94 0.10
N PRO A 132 -1.17 1.29 1.39
CA PRO A 132 0.17 1.55 1.87
C PRO A 132 0.99 0.26 1.80
N LEU A 133 2.22 0.36 1.29
CA LEU A 133 3.14 -0.76 1.11
C LEU A 133 4.32 -0.72 2.08
N SER A 134 5.01 0.41 2.14
CA SER A 134 6.20 0.58 2.98
C SER A 134 6.47 2.04 3.34
N PHE A 135 7.41 2.25 4.25
CA PHE A 135 8.06 3.53 4.48
C PHE A 135 9.10 3.78 3.38
N ALA A 136 9.09 4.96 2.74
CA ALA A 136 9.86 5.21 1.53
C ALA A 136 11.35 5.51 1.76
N GLY A 137 11.78 5.75 3.00
CA GLY A 137 13.18 6.06 3.33
C GLY A 137 14.07 4.83 3.54
N GLU A 138 13.56 3.62 3.28
CA GLU A 138 14.30 2.37 3.46
C GLU A 138 14.01 1.42 2.29
N ASP A 139 15.01 0.62 1.90
CA ASP A 139 14.84 -0.52 0.99
C ASP A 139 14.00 -1.60 1.69
N ASP A 140 12.69 -1.37 1.74
CA ASP A 140 11.70 -2.28 2.28
C ASP A 140 10.93 -2.91 1.13
N TYR A 141 11.04 -4.22 1.05
CA TYR A 141 10.46 -5.08 0.02
C TYR A 141 9.61 -6.19 0.64
N GLU A 142 9.33 -6.12 1.95
CA GLU A 142 8.55 -7.14 2.69
C GLU A 142 7.08 -7.20 2.24
N TYR A 143 6.60 -6.23 1.48
CA TYR A 143 5.26 -6.28 0.88
C TYR A 143 5.21 -7.12 -0.41
N ASN A 144 6.36 -7.45 -1.03
CA ASN A 144 6.38 -8.04 -2.38
C ASN A 144 5.63 -9.37 -2.47
N TYR A 145 5.78 -10.25 -1.47
CA TYR A 145 5.06 -11.53 -1.43
C TYR A 145 3.55 -11.36 -1.16
N LYS A 146 3.11 -10.18 -0.68
CA LYS A 146 1.71 -9.85 -0.42
C LYS A 146 1.01 -9.27 -1.65
N PHE A 147 1.71 -9.01 -2.77
CA PHE A 147 1.11 -8.38 -3.95
C PHE A 147 -0.08 -9.14 -4.54
N GLY A 148 -0.06 -10.48 -4.50
CA GLY A 148 -1.21 -11.25 -4.96
C GLY A 148 -2.48 -10.91 -4.19
N ALA A 149 -2.42 -10.94 -2.86
CA ALA A 149 -3.55 -10.58 -2.00
C ALA A 149 -3.96 -9.11 -2.15
N ILE A 150 -2.99 -8.20 -2.25
CA ILE A 150 -3.25 -6.76 -2.44
C ILE A 150 -3.95 -6.51 -3.78
N LEU A 151 -3.48 -7.07 -4.89
CA LEU A 151 -4.11 -6.89 -6.20
C LEU A 151 -5.52 -7.49 -6.24
N LEU A 152 -5.73 -8.67 -5.66
CA LEU A 152 -7.05 -9.28 -5.55
C LEU A 152 -8.00 -8.39 -4.73
N PHE A 153 -7.53 -7.82 -3.62
CA PHE A 153 -8.30 -6.83 -2.85
C PHE A 153 -8.66 -5.60 -3.69
N MET A 154 -7.68 -5.00 -4.38
CA MET A 154 -7.91 -3.81 -5.23
C MET A 154 -8.93 -4.09 -6.33
N GLN A 155 -8.89 -5.28 -6.96
CA GLN A 155 -9.89 -5.68 -7.94
C GLN A 155 -11.27 -5.85 -7.32
N LYS A 156 -11.37 -6.51 -6.17
CA LYS A 156 -12.63 -6.69 -5.44
C LYS A 156 -13.23 -5.34 -5.04
N HIS A 157 -12.40 -4.41 -4.58
CA HIS A 157 -12.78 -3.03 -4.30
C HIS A 157 -13.33 -2.34 -5.54
N ALA A 158 -12.56 -2.32 -6.63
CA ALA A 158 -12.92 -1.67 -7.88
C ALA A 158 -14.22 -2.23 -8.47
N LYS A 159 -14.40 -3.55 -8.45
CA LYS A 159 -15.65 -4.22 -8.85
C LYS A 159 -16.84 -3.76 -8.01
N MET A 160 -16.72 -3.72 -6.69
CA MET A 160 -17.81 -3.29 -5.81
C MET A 160 -18.24 -1.85 -6.07
N ILE A 161 -17.29 -0.93 -6.25
CA ILE A 161 -17.64 0.48 -6.50
C ILE A 161 -18.11 0.71 -7.93
N SER A 162 -17.77 -0.18 -8.87
CA SER A 162 -18.35 -0.17 -10.22
C SER A 162 -19.78 -0.69 -10.24
N GLU A 163 -20.10 -1.71 -9.43
CA GLU A 163 -21.45 -2.26 -9.31
C GLU A 163 -22.40 -1.29 -8.60
N ASP A 164 -21.89 -0.57 -7.59
CA ASP A 164 -22.64 0.49 -6.90
C ASP A 164 -21.76 1.74 -6.66
N PRO A 165 -21.75 2.69 -7.63
CA PRO A 165 -20.99 3.94 -7.53
C PRO A 165 -21.48 4.89 -6.43
N SER A 166 -22.61 4.61 -5.78
CA SER A 166 -23.09 5.44 -4.66
C SER A 166 -22.30 5.21 -3.37
N LEU A 167 -21.50 4.13 -3.30
CA LEU A 167 -20.73 3.70 -2.12
C LEU A 167 -19.45 4.52 -1.90
N THR A 168 -19.57 5.85 -1.92
CA THR A 168 -18.46 6.81 -1.73
C THR A 168 -17.73 6.65 -0.40
N GLY A 169 -18.38 6.11 0.64
CA GLY A 169 -17.75 5.79 1.92
C GLY A 169 -16.59 4.78 1.80
N ARG A 170 -16.56 4.00 0.72
CA ARG A 170 -15.47 3.06 0.42
C ARG A 170 -14.16 3.74 0.05
N LYS A 171 -14.17 5.05 -0.25
CA LYS A 171 -12.95 5.86 -0.40
C LYS A 171 -11.95 5.58 0.73
N TYR A 172 -12.45 5.38 1.94
CA TYR A 172 -11.63 5.13 3.11
C TYR A 172 -11.56 3.64 3.43
N LEU A 173 -10.34 3.11 3.57
CA LEU A 173 -10.12 1.72 3.99
C LEU A 173 -10.81 1.39 5.34
N LYS A 174 -11.08 2.40 6.19
CA LYS A 174 -11.91 2.27 7.40
C LYS A 174 -13.31 1.69 7.15
N TYR A 175 -13.87 1.83 5.95
CA TYR A 175 -15.15 1.21 5.57
C TYR A 175 -15.15 -0.30 5.84
N TYR A 176 -14.02 -0.96 5.59
CA TYR A 176 -13.88 -2.41 5.74
C TYR A 176 -13.91 -2.88 7.18
N ASN A 177 -13.84 -1.98 8.16
CA ASN A 177 -14.04 -2.34 9.57
C ASN A 177 -15.45 -2.85 9.87
N LYS A 178 -16.41 -2.72 8.93
CA LYS A 178 -17.69 -3.43 9.01
C LYS A 178 -17.54 -4.96 9.08
N ASN A 179 -16.41 -5.49 8.62
CA ASN A 179 -16.10 -6.92 8.60
C ASN A 179 -15.45 -7.40 9.92
N VAL A 180 -15.14 -6.51 10.86
CA VAL A 180 -14.51 -6.86 12.15
C VAL A 180 -15.26 -7.96 12.93
N PRO A 181 -16.61 -8.00 12.98
CA PRO A 181 -17.32 -9.06 13.69
C PRO A 181 -17.06 -10.49 13.16
N GLU A 182 -16.52 -10.62 11.95
CA GLU A 182 -16.16 -11.90 11.33
C GLU A 182 -14.73 -12.35 11.70
N VAL A 183 -13.88 -11.43 12.17
CA VAL A 183 -12.48 -11.72 12.53
C VAL A 183 -12.39 -12.81 13.62
N ARG A 184 -13.31 -12.81 14.60
CA ARG A 184 -13.36 -13.81 15.68
C ARG A 184 -13.52 -15.27 15.21
N LYS A 185 -13.96 -15.47 13.96
CA LYS A 185 -14.15 -16.79 13.33
C LYS A 185 -12.92 -17.26 12.55
N LYS A 186 -11.88 -16.41 12.45
CA LYS A 186 -10.69 -16.63 11.64
C LYS A 186 -9.44 -16.72 12.51
N THR A 187 -8.37 -17.29 11.95
CA THR A 187 -7.04 -17.28 12.56
C THR A 187 -6.25 -16.08 12.03
N ILE A 188 -5.68 -15.28 12.93
CA ILE A 188 -4.82 -14.15 12.55
C ILE A 188 -3.35 -14.57 12.63
N LEU A 189 -2.64 -14.49 11.51
CA LEU A 189 -1.20 -14.71 11.40
C LEU A 189 -0.45 -13.39 11.50
N ILE A 190 0.52 -13.31 12.40
CA ILE A 190 1.24 -12.08 12.74
C ILE A 190 2.74 -12.40 12.88
N LYS A 191 3.62 -11.55 12.35
CA LYS A 191 5.06 -11.61 12.66
C LYS A 191 5.32 -10.97 14.01
N GLU A 192 6.28 -11.50 14.77
CA GLU A 192 6.67 -10.92 16.07
C GLU A 192 7.06 -9.44 15.95
N ASP A 193 7.83 -9.09 14.90
CA ASP A 193 8.31 -7.73 14.62
C ASP A 193 7.19 -6.71 14.30
N ASP A 194 5.96 -7.19 14.04
CA ASP A 194 4.81 -6.32 13.78
C ASP A 194 4.03 -5.97 15.06
N LEU A 195 4.41 -6.50 16.22
CA LEU A 195 3.72 -6.32 17.49
C LEU A 195 4.31 -5.16 18.32
N ALA A 196 3.45 -4.43 19.02
CA ALA A 196 3.91 -3.52 20.07
C ALA A 196 4.45 -4.27 21.30
N PRO A 197 5.40 -3.70 22.06
CA PRO A 197 5.98 -4.35 23.25
C PRO A 197 4.96 -4.82 24.31
N GLU A 198 3.83 -4.10 24.42
CA GLU A 198 2.74 -4.44 25.34
C GLU A 198 2.01 -5.74 24.98
N ILE A 199 2.06 -6.17 23.70
CA ILE A 199 1.42 -7.40 23.21
C ILE A 199 2.41 -8.35 22.52
N ALA A 200 3.71 -8.21 22.78
CA ALA A 200 4.78 -8.99 22.16
C ALA A 200 4.87 -10.47 22.60
N SER A 201 3.78 -11.07 23.11
CA SER A 201 3.73 -12.51 23.39
C SER A 201 2.32 -13.05 23.30
N MET A 202 2.20 -14.35 23.02
CA MET A 202 0.90 -15.02 22.93
C MET A 202 0.05 -14.88 24.19
N ASP A 203 0.66 -14.91 25.38
CA ASP A 203 -0.06 -14.75 26.65
C ASP A 203 -0.63 -13.34 26.80
N LYS A 204 0.14 -12.31 26.43
CA LYS A 204 -0.30 -10.91 26.44
C LYS A 204 -1.43 -10.67 25.44
N ILE A 205 -1.33 -11.25 24.23
CA ILE A 205 -2.38 -11.18 23.21
C ILE A 205 -3.65 -11.84 23.73
N LYS A 206 -3.59 -13.07 24.23
CA LYS A 206 -4.76 -13.85 24.70
C LYS A 206 -5.48 -13.18 25.87
N ALA A 207 -4.77 -12.44 26.71
CA ALA A 207 -5.38 -11.67 27.80
C ALA A 207 -6.34 -10.57 27.29
N ILE A 208 -6.16 -10.11 26.05
CA ILE A 208 -6.95 -9.04 25.44
C ILE A 208 -7.89 -9.59 24.37
N TYR A 209 -7.44 -10.54 23.57
CA TYR A 209 -8.16 -11.11 22.44
C TYR A 209 -8.16 -12.64 22.53
N PRO A 210 -9.24 -13.27 23.02
CA PRO A 210 -9.27 -14.70 23.32
C PRO A 210 -9.49 -15.59 22.08
N HIS A 211 -9.64 -15.00 20.88
CA HIS A 211 -9.82 -15.76 19.64
C HIS A 211 -8.46 -16.13 19.01
N LYS A 212 -8.50 -16.82 17.87
CA LYS A 212 -7.32 -17.47 17.27
C LYS A 212 -6.33 -16.45 16.71
N VAL A 213 -5.13 -16.45 17.28
CA VAL A 213 -3.97 -15.68 16.82
C VAL A 213 -2.75 -16.59 16.89
N GLU A 214 -1.87 -16.48 15.91
CA GLU A 214 -0.61 -17.21 15.83
C GLU A 214 0.51 -16.21 15.48
N ILE A 215 1.57 -16.21 16.30
CA ILE A 215 2.82 -15.55 15.96
C ILE A 215 3.61 -16.54 15.10
N VAL A 216 3.89 -16.15 13.86
CA VAL A 216 4.44 -17.02 12.82
C VAL A 216 5.60 -16.38 12.08
N THR A 217 6.34 -17.20 11.35
CA THR A 217 7.40 -16.77 10.44
C THR A 217 6.83 -16.14 9.17
N GLU A 218 7.67 -15.40 8.43
CA GLU A 218 7.30 -14.86 7.13
C GLU A 218 6.96 -15.97 6.12
N GLU A 219 7.70 -17.07 6.15
CA GLU A 219 7.50 -18.23 5.28
C GLU A 219 6.10 -18.85 5.45
N GLU A 220 5.59 -18.90 6.68
CA GLU A 220 4.23 -19.40 6.97
C GLU A 220 3.15 -18.45 6.45
N ILE A 221 3.38 -17.13 6.52
CA ILE A 221 2.50 -16.13 5.91
C ILE A 221 2.49 -16.29 4.39
N VAL A 222 3.67 -16.37 3.77
CA VAL A 222 3.83 -16.58 2.32
C VAL A 222 3.08 -17.84 1.89
N LYS A 223 3.30 -18.95 2.59
CA LYS A 223 2.61 -20.21 2.32
C LYS A 223 1.10 -20.06 2.41
N SER A 224 0.59 -19.40 3.47
CA SER A 224 -0.85 -19.22 3.65
C SER A 224 -1.51 -18.40 2.54
N ILE A 225 -0.81 -17.38 2.02
CA ILE A 225 -1.26 -16.60 0.86
C ILE A 225 -1.28 -17.48 -0.40
N GLN A 226 -0.22 -18.24 -0.65
CA GLN A 226 -0.08 -19.09 -1.85
C GLN A 226 -1.12 -20.22 -1.87
N GLU A 227 -1.34 -20.86 -0.72
CA GLU A 227 -2.29 -21.98 -0.56
C GLU A 227 -3.74 -21.52 -0.38
N LYS A 228 -3.98 -20.19 -0.26
CA LYS A 228 -5.31 -19.62 0.00
C LYS A 228 -5.97 -20.25 1.21
N THR A 229 -5.24 -20.30 2.32
CA THR A 229 -5.67 -20.99 3.55
C THR A 229 -7.01 -20.46 4.05
N SER A 230 -8.01 -21.33 4.11
CA SER A 230 -9.37 -20.91 4.46
C SER A 230 -9.46 -20.35 5.89
N ASN A 231 -10.26 -19.30 6.07
CA ASN A 231 -10.48 -18.66 7.38
C ASN A 231 -9.19 -18.13 8.04
N THR A 232 -8.20 -17.74 7.25
CA THR A 232 -6.94 -17.19 7.73
C THR A 232 -6.75 -15.76 7.28
N LEU A 233 -6.37 -14.89 8.21
CA LEU A 233 -6.03 -13.48 8.00
C LEU A 233 -4.54 -13.27 8.21
N ILE A 234 -3.94 -12.38 7.43
CA ILE A 234 -2.56 -11.92 7.65
C ILE A 234 -2.58 -10.46 8.10
N LEU A 235 -1.66 -10.10 9.00
CA LEU A 235 -1.38 -8.70 9.30
C LEU A 235 -0.47 -8.10 8.23
N HIS A 236 -0.94 -7.02 7.60
CA HIS A 236 -0.11 -6.13 6.80
C HIS A 236 0.11 -4.84 7.59
N LYS A 237 1.24 -4.76 8.29
CA LYS A 237 1.70 -3.58 9.02
C LYS A 237 2.65 -2.76 8.15
N VAL A 238 2.47 -1.45 8.16
CA VAL A 238 3.35 -0.50 7.44
C VAL A 238 3.73 0.64 8.38
N GLY A 239 5.01 0.84 8.58
CA GLY A 239 5.59 1.92 9.39
C GLY A 239 7.11 2.00 9.17
N PRO A 240 7.80 3.01 9.74
CA PRO A 240 9.27 3.07 9.72
C PRO A 240 9.88 1.80 10.35
N ARG A 241 11.05 1.28 9.94
CA ARG A 241 11.63 0.12 10.68
C ARG A 241 12.39 0.56 11.92
N GLU A 242 13.15 1.64 11.84
CA GLU A 242 13.81 2.19 13.02
C GLU A 242 12.76 2.62 14.06
N GLU A 243 13.11 2.52 15.36
CA GLU A 243 12.32 3.07 16.49
C GLU A 243 12.30 4.61 16.46
N LYS A 244 11.87 5.17 15.33
CA LYS A 244 11.53 6.58 15.21
C LYS A 244 10.19 6.77 15.91
N ASN A 245 10.18 7.56 16.98
CA ASN A 245 8.96 7.98 17.68
C ASN A 245 8.12 8.99 16.87
N THR A 246 8.12 8.87 15.54
CA THR A 246 7.48 9.79 14.60
C THR A 246 6.97 9.03 13.37
N GLY A 247 6.05 9.64 12.62
CA GLY A 247 5.38 9.02 11.49
C GLY A 247 4.03 8.37 11.85
N LEU A 248 3.51 7.60 10.90
CA LEU A 248 2.30 6.80 10.97
C LEU A 248 2.63 5.30 10.93
N CYS A 249 1.80 4.52 11.63
CA CYS A 249 1.76 3.07 11.52
C CYS A 249 0.36 2.63 11.07
N PHE A 250 0.31 1.98 9.90
CA PHE A 250 -0.87 1.39 9.29
C PHE A 250 -0.95 -0.10 9.63
N LYS A 251 -2.15 -0.59 9.93
CA LYS A 251 -2.42 -2.01 10.18
C LYS A 251 -3.64 -2.42 9.37
N MET A 252 -3.49 -3.48 8.60
CA MET A 252 -4.56 -4.09 7.82
C MET A 252 -4.62 -5.59 8.12
N LEU A 253 -5.83 -6.14 8.25
CA LEU A 253 -6.05 -7.59 8.22
C LEU A 253 -6.63 -7.97 6.87
N ILE A 254 -5.93 -8.84 6.13
CA ILE A 254 -6.30 -9.27 4.78
C ILE A 254 -6.53 -10.79 4.79
N GLY A 255 -7.64 -11.26 4.22
CA GLY A 255 -7.92 -12.67 4.09
C GLY A 255 -7.04 -13.35 3.05
N THR A 256 -6.50 -14.51 3.37
CA THR A 256 -5.62 -15.26 2.46
C THR A 256 -6.41 -16.02 1.38
N ASP A 257 -7.65 -16.41 1.68
CA ASP A 257 -8.54 -17.15 0.79
C ASP A 257 -9.42 -16.25 -0.09
N ASP A 258 -9.92 -15.15 0.47
CA ASP A 258 -10.88 -14.25 -0.18
C ASP A 258 -10.30 -12.88 -0.57
N SER A 259 -9.08 -12.57 -0.11
CA SER A 259 -8.43 -11.26 -0.29
C SER A 259 -9.31 -10.08 0.11
N ASP A 260 -10.23 -10.26 1.05
CA ASP A 260 -11.00 -9.16 1.62
C ASP A 260 -10.22 -8.48 2.75
N MET A 261 -10.54 -7.22 3.00
CA MET A 261 -10.02 -6.50 4.15
C MET A 261 -11.02 -6.64 5.30
N TYR A 262 -10.50 -7.05 6.45
CA TYR A 262 -11.29 -7.27 7.66
C TYR A 262 -11.07 -6.19 8.72
N TYR A 263 -9.93 -5.51 8.64
CA TYR A 263 -9.57 -4.45 9.56
C TYR A 263 -8.64 -3.45 8.86
N TYR A 264 -8.83 -2.18 9.20
CA TYR A 264 -7.93 -1.08 8.89
C TYR A 264 -7.88 -0.12 10.07
N HIS A 265 -6.67 0.17 10.53
CA HIS A 265 -6.42 1.24 11.47
C HIS A 265 -5.04 1.88 11.24
N GLN A 266 -4.98 3.20 11.40
CA GLN A 266 -3.73 3.94 11.41
C GLN A 266 -3.63 4.75 12.70
N HIS A 267 -2.43 4.86 13.25
CA HIS A 267 -2.14 5.76 14.37
C HIS A 267 -0.86 6.56 14.07
N LYS A 268 -0.68 7.67 14.78
CA LYS A 268 0.59 8.40 14.79
C LYS A 268 1.51 7.75 15.81
N ILE A 269 2.73 7.43 15.39
CA ILE A 269 3.72 6.78 16.25
C ILE A 269 4.17 7.76 17.34
N GLY A 270 4.25 7.28 18.57
CA GLY A 270 4.73 8.02 19.72
C GLY A 270 4.89 7.14 20.94
N ASN A 271 5.24 7.73 22.08
CA ASN A 271 5.56 6.99 23.30
C ASN A 271 4.41 6.11 23.82
N SER A 272 3.16 6.55 23.64
CA SER A 272 1.96 5.78 24.03
C SER A 272 1.51 4.78 22.98
N ASP A 273 1.83 5.05 21.71
CA ASP A 273 1.35 4.33 20.54
C ASP A 273 2.58 3.96 19.68
N PRO A 274 3.32 2.92 20.08
CA PRO A 274 4.54 2.51 19.40
C PRO A 274 4.23 1.96 18.00
N ASN A 275 5.28 1.86 17.19
CA ASN A 275 5.19 1.34 15.83
C ASN A 275 4.88 -0.16 15.77
N GLY A 276 3.61 -0.53 15.75
CA GLY A 276 3.16 -1.92 15.62
C GLY A 276 1.65 -2.08 15.79
N LEU A 277 1.19 -3.33 15.84
CA LEU A 277 -0.15 -3.66 16.30
C LEU A 277 -0.27 -3.38 17.80
N LEU A 278 -1.30 -2.62 18.20
CA LEU A 278 -1.50 -2.21 19.59
C LEU A 278 -2.51 -3.11 20.32
N ALA A 279 -2.45 -3.12 21.66
CA ALA A 279 -3.51 -3.67 22.51
C ALA A 279 -4.88 -3.09 22.17
N ASP A 280 -4.94 -1.80 21.85
CA ASP A 280 -6.18 -1.13 21.45
C ASP A 280 -6.69 -1.57 20.07
N ASP A 281 -5.81 -2.04 19.18
CA ASP A 281 -6.24 -2.69 17.94
C ASP A 281 -6.94 -4.02 18.26
N LEU A 282 -6.34 -4.85 19.13
CA LEU A 282 -6.95 -6.11 19.58
C LEU A 282 -8.32 -5.90 20.24
N LYS A 283 -8.46 -4.87 21.09
CA LYS A 283 -9.76 -4.51 21.69
C LYS A 283 -10.79 -4.09 20.64
N ARG A 284 -10.37 -3.43 19.54
CA ARG A 284 -11.27 -3.08 18.44
C ARG A 284 -11.74 -4.32 17.69
N LEU A 285 -10.93 -5.36 17.60
CA LEU A 285 -11.30 -6.64 16.96
C LEU A 285 -12.37 -7.44 17.73
N LEU A 286 -12.68 -7.06 18.98
CA LEU A 286 -13.75 -7.67 19.78
C LEU A 286 -15.14 -7.06 19.56
N LYS A 287 -15.24 -5.95 18.83
CA LYS A 287 -16.50 -5.26 18.56
C LYS A 287 -17.32 -5.97 17.50
#